data_AF-A0A652K4I4-F1
#
_entry.id   AF-A0A652K4I4-F1
#
_cell.length_a   1.000
_cell.length_b   1.000
_cell.length_c   1.000
_cell.angle_alpha   90.00
_cell.angle_beta   90.00
_cell.angle_gamma   90.00
#
_symmetry.space_group_name_H-M   'P 1'
#
loop_
_entity.id
_entity.type
_entity.pdbx_description
1 polymer ?
#
loop_
_entity_poly.entity_id
_entity_poly.type
_entity_poly.pdbx_seq_one_letter_code
_entity_poly.pdbx_strand_id
1 'polypeptide(L)'
;MPLAAVRRAGRARRRRRTTALSAVSVLAVATTVAAVVVLTPVLPSPPAAGPARVVVPPAVVPTSSPPVRTTTTPPPPVPTPVRTVASGERVDAGKGWRIWLTAQGKHWTGPDGYENARSVTDGNIDLGAPGVSHQSQGGPKGTFHSGLYYGTRSAGRVELRNAEGRKAVATLLELPGRPGWGVWYAHTGPGMGEVSTSLYDRAGKLLSELSLLPGGDTP
;
A
#
# COMPACT_ATOMS: atom_id res chain seq x y z
N MET A 1 31.13 -10.40 34.35
CA MET A 1 29.65 -10.44 34.35
C MET A 1 29.17 -11.66 33.56
N PRO A 2 28.52 -12.68 34.16
CA PRO A 2 28.22 -13.92 33.45
C PRO A 2 26.99 -13.78 32.54
N LEU A 3 27.10 -14.21 31.28
CA LEU A 3 26.05 -14.17 30.25
C LEU A 3 24.72 -14.85 30.65
N ALA A 4 24.76 -15.73 31.65
CA ALA A 4 23.58 -16.36 32.24
C ALA A 4 22.65 -15.36 32.94
N ALA A 5 23.18 -14.29 33.53
CA ALA A 5 22.39 -13.25 34.21
C ALA A 5 21.60 -12.40 33.19
N VAL A 6 22.20 -12.11 32.03
CA VAL A 6 21.59 -11.32 30.94
C VAL A 6 20.42 -12.08 30.31
N ARG A 7 20.55 -13.40 30.12
CA ARG A 7 19.47 -14.26 29.61
C ARG A 7 18.30 -14.44 30.61
N ARG A 8 18.54 -14.32 31.92
CA ARG A 8 17.47 -14.38 32.95
C ARG A 8 16.71 -13.05 33.05
N ALA A 9 17.41 -11.92 32.91
CA ALA A 9 16.80 -10.58 32.91
C ALA A 9 15.85 -10.35 31.73
N GLY A 10 16.17 -10.90 30.54
CA GLY A 10 15.34 -10.75 29.34
C GLY A 10 13.96 -11.43 29.43
N ARG A 11 13.88 -12.61 30.07
CA ARG A 11 12.61 -13.34 30.23
C ARG A 11 11.68 -12.71 31.28
N ALA A 12 12.23 -12.08 32.31
CA ALA A 12 11.45 -11.38 33.33
C ALA A 12 10.77 -10.11 32.80
N ARG A 13 11.38 -9.42 31.81
CA ARG A 13 10.80 -8.20 31.22
C ARG A 13 9.67 -8.48 30.22
N ARG A 14 9.74 -9.61 29.51
CA ARG A 14 8.71 -10.01 28.52
C ARG A 14 7.40 -10.48 29.17
N ARG A 15 7.45 -11.00 30.41
CA ARG A 15 6.25 -11.41 31.18
C ARG A 15 5.54 -10.28 31.92
N ARG A 16 6.14 -9.09 32.04
CA ARG A 16 5.55 -7.94 32.74
C ARG A 16 4.65 -7.05 31.88
N ARG A 17 4.41 -7.37 30.60
CA ARG A 17 3.54 -6.59 29.70
C ARG A 17 2.26 -7.31 29.25
N THR A 18 1.89 -8.41 29.90
CA THR A 18 0.67 -9.18 29.56
C THR A 18 -0.20 -9.46 30.79
N THR A 19 -0.46 -8.46 31.62
CA THR A 19 -1.46 -8.53 32.70
C THR A 19 -2.15 -7.19 32.91
N ALA A 20 -3.48 -7.27 33.06
CA ALA A 20 -4.47 -6.26 33.43
C ALA A 20 -5.05 -5.46 32.23
N LEU A 21 -6.34 -5.51 31.90
CA LEU A 21 -7.53 -5.77 32.73
C LEU A 21 -8.59 -6.58 31.95
N SER A 22 -8.98 -7.71 32.54
CA SER A 22 -10.30 -8.32 32.34
C SER A 22 -11.22 -7.74 33.41
N ALA A 23 -12.39 -7.24 33.03
CA ALA A 23 -13.53 -7.12 33.92
C ALA A 23 -14.77 -7.65 33.17
N VAL A 24 -15.25 -8.78 33.66
CA VAL A 24 -16.41 -9.53 33.18
C VAL A 24 -17.67 -8.91 33.77
N SER A 25 -18.77 -8.85 33.01
CA SER A 25 -20.11 -9.05 33.55
C SER A 25 -21.02 -9.60 32.46
N VAL A 26 -21.44 -10.85 32.67
CA VAL A 26 -22.47 -11.57 31.91
C VAL A 26 -23.83 -11.07 32.39
N LEU A 27 -24.73 -10.73 31.47
CA LEU A 27 -26.16 -10.91 31.70
C LEU A 27 -26.83 -11.30 30.38
N ALA A 28 -27.30 -12.54 30.32
CA ALA A 28 -28.14 -13.07 29.26
C ALA A 28 -29.58 -12.61 29.47
N VAL A 29 -30.23 -12.13 28.40
CA VAL A 29 -31.69 -12.23 28.25
C VAL A 29 -31.99 -12.60 26.80
N ALA A 30 -32.62 -13.77 26.66
CA ALA A 30 -33.17 -14.28 25.41
C ALA A 30 -34.54 -13.63 25.17
N THR A 31 -34.79 -13.17 23.94
CA THR A 31 -36.15 -13.08 23.38
C THR A 31 -36.12 -13.40 21.89
N THR A 32 -36.75 -14.53 21.56
CA THR A 32 -37.14 -14.96 20.21
C THR A 32 -38.36 -14.17 19.74
N VAL A 33 -38.33 -13.60 18.53
CA VAL A 33 -39.55 -13.48 17.68
C VAL A 33 -39.14 -13.58 16.21
N ALA A 34 -39.69 -14.59 15.54
CA ALA A 34 -39.67 -14.78 14.10
C ALA A 34 -40.74 -13.89 13.42
N ALA A 35 -40.47 -13.36 12.23
CA ALA A 35 -41.54 -13.11 11.24
C ALA A 35 -41.03 -12.84 9.81
N VAL A 36 -41.32 -13.81 8.94
CA VAL A 36 -41.97 -13.70 7.62
C VAL A 36 -41.23 -13.02 6.44
N VAL A 37 -40.97 -13.88 5.45
CA VAL A 37 -40.64 -13.67 4.04
C VAL A 37 -41.83 -13.08 3.26
N VAL A 38 -41.61 -12.13 2.33
CA VAL A 38 -42.29 -12.12 1.01
C VAL A 38 -41.37 -11.50 -0.06
N LEU A 39 -41.04 -12.29 -1.08
CA LEU A 39 -40.57 -11.88 -2.41
C LEU A 39 -41.79 -11.63 -3.30
N THR A 40 -41.82 -10.54 -4.08
CA THR A 40 -42.69 -10.43 -5.26
C THR A 40 -41.91 -9.90 -6.46
N PRO A 41 -41.94 -10.62 -7.60
CA PRO A 41 -41.51 -10.10 -8.90
C PRO A 41 -42.72 -9.70 -9.75
N VAL A 42 -42.67 -8.56 -10.45
CA VAL A 42 -43.60 -8.28 -11.57
C VAL A 42 -42.88 -7.48 -12.68
N LEU A 43 -42.74 -8.09 -13.85
CA LEU A 43 -42.70 -7.50 -15.21
C LEU A 43 -44.02 -7.94 -15.92
N PRO A 44 -44.46 -7.47 -17.12
CA PRO A 44 -43.84 -6.60 -18.16
C PRO A 44 -44.77 -5.52 -18.84
N SER A 45 -44.15 -4.58 -19.60
CA SER A 45 -44.42 -3.90 -20.92
C SER A 45 -45.86 -3.65 -21.51
N PRO A 46 -46.01 -3.01 -22.72
CA PRO A 46 -45.83 -1.62 -23.23
C PRO A 46 -47.17 -1.13 -23.92
N PRO A 47 -47.28 -0.45 -25.10
CA PRO A 47 -46.58 0.69 -25.78
C PRO A 47 -47.55 1.84 -26.19
N ALA A 48 -47.05 2.97 -26.74
CA ALA A 48 -47.81 3.77 -27.73
C ALA A 48 -46.89 4.66 -28.59
N ALA A 49 -47.15 4.66 -29.90
CA ALA A 49 -46.36 5.30 -30.95
C ALA A 49 -47.08 6.51 -31.61
N GLY A 50 -46.30 7.54 -31.98
CA GLY A 50 -46.42 8.39 -33.19
C GLY A 50 -47.39 9.60 -33.18
N PRO A 51 -47.33 10.51 -34.20
CA PRO A 51 -46.47 10.55 -35.39
C PRO A 51 -45.78 11.92 -35.70
N ALA A 52 -45.18 12.05 -36.90
CA ALA A 52 -44.18 13.02 -37.37
C ALA A 52 -44.67 14.10 -38.39
N ARG A 53 -43.87 15.17 -38.62
CA ARG A 53 -43.45 15.83 -39.93
C ARG A 53 -42.93 17.28 -39.70
N VAL A 54 -41.65 17.63 -39.99
CA VAL A 54 -40.98 18.08 -41.25
C VAL A 54 -41.41 19.46 -41.78
N VAL A 55 -40.50 20.48 -41.81
CA VAL A 55 -40.22 21.47 -42.91
C VAL A 55 -38.83 22.20 -42.74
N VAL A 56 -37.84 21.83 -43.59
CA VAL A 56 -36.87 22.56 -44.50
C VAL A 56 -36.11 23.90 -44.12
N PRO A 57 -34.82 24.14 -44.58
CA PRO A 57 -33.80 25.15 -44.12
C PRO A 57 -33.63 26.37 -45.08
N PRO A 58 -32.56 27.25 -45.15
CA PRO A 58 -31.23 27.31 -44.48
C PRO A 58 -30.72 28.71 -44.00
N ALA A 59 -29.60 28.75 -43.27
CA ALA A 59 -28.67 29.91 -43.27
C ALA A 59 -27.25 29.45 -42.94
N VAL A 60 -26.33 29.60 -43.89
CA VAL A 60 -24.88 29.37 -43.73
C VAL A 60 -24.25 30.58 -43.06
N VAL A 61 -23.56 30.37 -41.94
CA VAL A 61 -22.60 31.32 -41.39
C VAL A 61 -21.33 30.53 -41.04
N PRO A 62 -20.14 30.88 -41.54
CA PRO A 62 -18.91 30.19 -41.18
C PRO A 62 -18.46 30.70 -39.81
N THR A 63 -18.89 30.05 -38.74
CA THR A 63 -18.24 30.24 -37.44
C THR A 63 -16.97 29.40 -37.43
N SER A 64 -15.84 30.10 -37.59
CA SER A 64 -14.50 29.60 -37.28
C SER A 64 -14.52 28.95 -35.89
N SER A 65 -14.51 27.62 -35.86
CA SER A 65 -14.37 26.87 -34.60
C SER A 65 -12.97 27.11 -34.06
N PRO A 66 -12.79 27.50 -32.78
CA PRO A 66 -11.47 27.58 -32.19
C PRO A 66 -10.80 26.20 -32.28
N PRO A 67 -9.48 26.12 -32.53
CA PRO A 67 -8.81 24.83 -32.60
C PRO A 67 -9.04 24.09 -31.29
N VAL A 68 -9.57 22.87 -31.41
CA VAL A 68 -9.69 21.93 -30.30
C VAL A 68 -8.30 21.81 -29.70
N ARG A 69 -8.14 22.36 -28.49
CA ARG A 69 -6.94 22.19 -27.69
C ARG A 69 -6.87 20.70 -27.39
N THR A 70 -6.09 19.97 -28.19
CA THR A 70 -5.75 18.59 -27.87
C THR A 70 -5.12 18.62 -26.49
N THR A 71 -5.87 18.19 -25.48
CA THR A 71 -5.35 17.96 -24.15
C THR A 71 -4.22 16.96 -24.34
N THR A 72 -2.99 17.46 -24.32
CA THR A 72 -1.81 16.62 -24.39
C THR A 72 -1.82 15.84 -23.08
N THR A 73 -2.29 14.59 -23.15
CA THR A 73 -2.22 13.67 -22.02
C THR A 73 -0.76 13.64 -21.56
N PRO A 74 -0.48 13.96 -20.28
CA PRO A 74 0.86 13.86 -19.75
C PRO A 74 1.45 12.47 -20.05
N PRO A 75 2.73 12.38 -20.46
CA PRO A 75 3.36 11.10 -20.72
C PRO A 75 3.26 10.20 -19.48
N PRO A 76 3.07 8.88 -19.66
CA PRO A 76 2.96 7.97 -18.54
C PRO A 76 4.24 8.05 -17.67
N PRO A 77 4.10 8.04 -16.34
CA PRO A 77 5.24 8.16 -15.44
C PRO A 77 6.19 6.97 -15.60
N VAL A 78 7.48 7.25 -15.75
CA VAL A 78 8.54 6.26 -16.00
C VAL A 78 8.60 5.23 -14.85
N PRO A 79 8.70 3.92 -15.14
CA PRO A 79 8.91 2.90 -14.12
C PRO A 79 10.30 3.02 -13.49
N THR A 80 10.39 2.67 -12.21
CA THR A 80 11.68 2.53 -11.52
C THR A 80 12.33 1.21 -11.94
N PRO A 81 13.60 1.21 -12.38
CA PRO A 81 14.33 -0.03 -12.58
C PRO A 81 14.34 -0.88 -11.31
N VAL A 82 13.92 -2.14 -11.43
CA VAL A 82 14.03 -3.12 -10.34
C VAL A 82 15.42 -3.72 -10.40
N ARG A 83 16.24 -3.49 -9.37
CA ARG A 83 17.59 -4.05 -9.30
C ARG A 83 17.53 -5.47 -8.76
N THR A 84 18.02 -6.44 -9.53
CA THR A 84 18.26 -7.79 -9.03
C THR A 84 19.52 -7.83 -8.16
N VAL A 85 19.43 -8.43 -6.97
CA VAL A 85 20.56 -8.55 -6.02
C VAL A 85 20.70 -9.99 -5.55
N ALA A 86 21.92 -10.43 -5.23
CA ALA A 86 22.11 -11.77 -4.70
C ALA A 86 21.47 -11.92 -3.31
N SER A 87 21.04 -13.15 -2.97
CA SER A 87 20.55 -13.42 -1.62
C SER A 87 21.65 -13.14 -0.59
N GLY A 88 21.34 -12.31 0.40
CA GLY A 88 22.30 -11.86 1.43
C GLY A 88 23.18 -10.67 1.02
N GLU A 89 23.08 -10.17 -0.21
CA GLU A 89 23.82 -8.98 -0.66
C GLU A 89 23.35 -7.74 0.11
N ARG A 90 24.24 -7.15 0.91
CA ARG A 90 23.96 -5.93 1.69
C ARG A 90 24.08 -4.70 0.79
N VAL A 91 22.95 -4.17 0.36
CA VAL A 91 22.85 -2.93 -0.41
C VAL A 91 22.95 -1.73 0.53
N ASP A 92 23.81 -0.78 0.20
CA ASP A 92 23.83 0.53 0.84
C ASP A 92 22.58 1.33 0.44
N ALA A 93 21.69 1.56 1.40
CA ALA A 93 20.47 2.33 1.23
C ALA A 93 20.66 3.81 1.63
N GLY A 94 21.89 4.23 1.93
CA GLY A 94 22.27 5.60 2.27
C GLY A 94 22.00 5.96 3.73
N LYS A 95 22.71 6.99 4.22
CA LYS A 95 22.57 7.53 5.59
C LYS A 95 22.72 6.48 6.70
N GLY A 96 23.64 5.52 6.51
CA GLY A 96 23.90 4.44 7.47
C GLY A 96 22.91 3.26 7.41
N TRP A 97 21.98 3.27 6.45
CA TRP A 97 21.06 2.17 6.23
C TRP A 97 21.64 1.12 5.30
N ARG A 98 21.46 -0.15 5.65
CA ARG A 98 21.72 -1.27 4.73
C ARG A 98 20.49 -2.15 4.64
N ILE A 99 20.23 -2.68 3.46
CA ILE A 99 19.06 -3.52 3.17
C ILE A 99 19.51 -4.73 2.36
N TRP A 100 18.92 -5.90 2.62
CA TRP A 100 19.17 -7.11 1.84
C TRP A 100 17.96 -8.03 1.83
N LEU A 101 17.97 -8.95 0.87
CA LEU A 101 16.92 -9.94 0.68
C LEU A 101 17.51 -11.32 0.92
N THR A 102 16.72 -12.21 1.51
CA THR A 102 16.96 -13.64 1.48
C THR A 102 15.70 -14.34 1.00
N ALA A 103 15.77 -15.64 0.71
CA ALA A 103 14.57 -16.42 0.36
C ALA A 103 13.45 -16.32 1.43
N GLN A 104 13.80 -15.97 2.68
CA GLN A 104 12.86 -15.85 3.79
C GLN A 104 12.25 -14.46 3.94
N GLY A 105 12.81 -13.43 3.31
CA GLY A 105 12.23 -12.08 3.33
C GLY A 105 13.26 -10.96 3.33
N LYS A 106 12.79 -9.80 3.77
CA LYS A 106 13.56 -8.55 3.86
C LYS A 106 14.33 -8.50 5.16
N HIS A 107 15.54 -7.96 5.10
CA HIS A 107 16.36 -7.64 6.26
C HIS A 107 16.98 -6.25 6.12
N TRP A 108 17.24 -5.59 7.24
CA TRP A 108 17.89 -4.28 7.24
C TRP A 108 18.61 -3.99 8.56
N THR A 109 19.58 -3.07 8.48
CA THR A 109 20.21 -2.42 9.63
C THR A 109 20.09 -0.92 9.48
N GLY A 110 19.74 -0.23 10.56
CA GLY A 110 19.80 1.22 10.64
C GLY A 110 21.16 1.73 11.14
N PRO A 111 21.30 3.05 11.32
CA PRO A 111 22.49 3.67 11.90
C PRO A 111 22.81 3.20 13.33
N ASP A 112 21.83 2.64 14.02
CA ASP A 112 21.97 2.03 15.35
C ASP A 112 22.69 0.67 15.32
N GLY A 113 22.87 0.08 14.13
CA GLY A 113 23.53 -1.21 13.93
C GLY A 113 22.66 -2.42 14.26
N TYR A 114 21.41 -2.25 14.69
CA TYR A 114 20.53 -3.38 15.01
C TYR A 114 19.97 -4.01 13.73
N GLU A 115 20.11 -5.33 13.63
CA GLU A 115 19.56 -6.11 12.53
C GLU A 115 18.07 -6.40 12.76
N ASN A 116 17.29 -6.16 11.72
CA ASN A 116 15.85 -6.33 11.71
C ASN A 116 15.44 -7.15 10.48
N ALA A 117 14.32 -7.86 10.58
CA ALA A 117 13.79 -8.69 9.50
C ALA A 117 12.28 -8.58 9.38
N ARG A 118 11.78 -8.77 8.17
CA ARG A 118 10.36 -8.98 7.87
C ARG A 118 10.24 -10.20 6.97
N SER A 119 9.59 -11.24 7.49
CA SER A 119 9.39 -12.50 6.78
C SER A 119 8.35 -12.37 5.66
N VAL A 120 8.52 -13.16 4.61
CA VAL A 120 7.51 -13.44 3.58
C VAL A 120 6.97 -14.88 3.67
N THR A 121 7.52 -15.69 4.58
CA THR A 121 7.21 -17.13 4.72
C THR A 121 6.49 -17.47 6.01
N ASP A 122 6.28 -16.51 6.90
CA ASP A 122 5.64 -16.72 8.22
C ASP A 122 4.10 -16.77 8.16
N GLY A 123 3.51 -16.66 6.97
CA GLY A 123 2.06 -16.67 6.75
C GLY A 123 1.37 -15.31 6.98
N ASN A 124 2.11 -14.26 7.34
CA ASN A 124 1.52 -12.92 7.54
C ASN A 124 1.35 -12.12 6.25
N ILE A 125 1.75 -12.67 5.11
CA ILE A 125 1.69 -12.04 3.80
C ILE A 125 1.04 -13.00 2.82
N ASP A 126 -0.04 -12.54 2.18
CA ASP A 126 -0.68 -13.25 1.07
C ASP A 126 0.10 -12.97 -0.23
N LEU A 127 0.81 -13.98 -0.73
CA LEU A 127 1.54 -13.92 -2.00
C LEU A 127 0.63 -14.22 -3.22
N GLY A 128 -0.64 -14.53 -3.00
CA GLY A 128 -1.62 -14.78 -4.06
C GLY A 128 -2.17 -13.51 -4.71
N ALA A 129 -2.12 -12.37 -4.01
CA ALA A 129 -2.63 -11.10 -4.49
C ALA A 129 -1.58 -9.98 -4.40
N PRO A 130 -1.54 -9.02 -5.34
CA PRO A 130 -0.64 -7.89 -5.28
C PRO A 130 -0.81 -7.08 -4.00
N GLY A 131 0.31 -6.84 -3.30
CA GLY A 131 0.31 -6.10 -2.05
C GLY A 131 1.57 -5.30 -1.82
N VAL A 132 1.48 -4.31 -0.94
CA VAL A 132 2.61 -3.51 -0.48
C VAL A 132 2.53 -3.31 1.03
N SER A 133 3.66 -3.48 1.69
CA SER A 133 3.82 -3.18 3.12
C SER A 133 4.69 -1.95 3.32
N HIS A 134 4.55 -1.30 4.47
CA HIS A 134 5.33 -0.12 4.83
C HIS A 134 5.85 -0.23 6.26
N GLN A 135 7.13 0.13 6.43
CA GLN A 135 7.80 0.34 7.69
C GLN A 135 8.59 1.64 7.57
N SER A 136 8.60 2.42 8.64
CA SER A 136 9.37 3.67 8.70
C SER A 136 10.18 3.73 9.99
N GLN A 137 11.35 4.36 9.89
CA GLN A 137 12.13 4.76 11.05
C GLN A 137 12.80 6.11 10.72
N GLY A 138 12.68 7.06 11.61
CA GLY A 138 13.13 8.42 11.35
C GLY A 138 12.76 9.38 12.46
N GLY A 139 12.97 10.66 12.19
CA GLY A 139 12.64 11.74 13.11
C GLY A 139 12.58 13.08 12.38
N PRO A 140 12.72 14.20 13.11
CA PRO A 140 12.53 15.54 12.54
C PRO A 140 13.45 15.87 11.35
N LYS A 141 14.60 15.20 11.22
CA LYS A 141 15.57 15.39 10.13
C LYS A 141 15.24 14.61 8.85
N GLY A 142 14.23 13.75 8.88
CA GLY A 142 13.83 12.89 7.78
C GLY A 142 13.62 11.45 8.20
N THR A 143 13.07 10.66 7.28
CA THR A 143 12.61 9.31 7.57
C THR A 143 13.10 8.33 6.49
N PHE A 144 13.57 7.18 6.94
CA PHE A 144 13.80 6.03 6.07
C PHE A 144 12.52 5.21 6.00
N HIS A 145 12.05 4.97 4.79
CA HIS A 145 10.88 4.15 4.51
C HIS A 145 11.35 2.88 3.80
N SER A 146 10.83 1.73 4.18
CA SER A 146 11.05 0.49 3.45
C SER A 146 9.88 -0.46 3.59
N GLY A 147 9.81 -1.44 2.70
CA GLY A 147 8.72 -2.40 2.72
C GLY A 147 8.95 -3.54 1.74
N LEU A 148 7.98 -4.44 1.71
CA LEU A 148 7.86 -5.49 0.71
C LEU A 148 6.81 -5.07 -0.32
N TYR A 149 7.06 -5.36 -1.59
CA TYR A 149 6.00 -5.55 -2.58
C TYR A 149 5.90 -7.05 -2.87
N TYR A 150 4.70 -7.56 -3.09
CA TYR A 150 4.48 -9.01 -3.20
C TYR A 150 3.24 -9.35 -4.03
N GLY A 151 3.06 -10.63 -4.33
CA GLY A 151 1.95 -11.16 -5.13
C GLY A 151 1.91 -10.67 -6.57
N THR A 152 3.05 -10.22 -7.11
CA THR A 152 3.15 -9.76 -8.48
C THR A 152 4.57 -9.88 -9.03
N ARG A 153 4.68 -10.23 -10.30
CA ARG A 153 5.94 -10.16 -11.07
C ARG A 153 6.04 -8.88 -11.90
N SER A 154 5.01 -8.06 -11.92
CA SER A 154 4.88 -6.90 -12.82
C SER A 154 5.21 -5.57 -12.15
N ALA A 155 5.68 -5.58 -10.89
CA ALA A 155 6.06 -4.37 -10.16
C ALA A 155 6.97 -3.47 -11.01
N GLY A 156 6.62 -2.19 -11.06
CA GLY A 156 7.31 -1.17 -11.83
C GLY A 156 7.62 0.09 -11.04
N ARG A 157 6.86 0.42 -9.99
CA ARG A 157 7.15 1.58 -9.14
C ARG A 157 6.47 1.46 -7.79
N VAL A 158 7.14 1.94 -6.75
CA VAL A 158 6.51 2.22 -5.46
C VAL A 158 6.62 3.73 -5.21
N GLU A 159 5.49 4.35 -4.92
CA GLU A 159 5.39 5.79 -4.62
C GLU A 159 4.84 5.97 -3.20
N LEU A 160 5.49 6.85 -2.45
CA LEU A 160 4.97 7.34 -1.18
C LEU A 160 4.32 8.69 -1.41
N ARG A 161 3.17 8.93 -0.80
CA ARG A 161 2.46 10.20 -0.91
C ARG A 161 1.93 10.62 0.46
N ASN A 162 2.11 11.89 0.81
CA ASN A 162 1.52 12.45 2.02
C ASN A 162 0.17 13.15 1.76
N ALA A 163 -0.48 13.61 2.83
CA ALA A 163 -1.76 14.30 2.76
C ALA A 163 -1.70 15.57 1.90
N GLU A 164 -0.58 16.30 1.93
CA GLU A 164 -0.34 17.51 1.13
C GLU A 164 0.02 17.20 -0.34
N GLY A 165 0.06 15.94 -0.74
CA GLY A 165 0.34 15.51 -2.11
C GLY A 165 1.82 15.49 -2.49
N ARG A 166 2.74 15.70 -1.53
CA ARG A 166 4.17 15.50 -1.75
C ARG A 166 4.45 14.01 -1.98
N LYS A 167 5.33 13.74 -2.95
CA LYS A 167 5.63 12.39 -3.42
C LYS A 167 7.11 12.05 -3.25
N ALA A 168 7.38 10.79 -2.96
CA ALA A 168 8.72 10.21 -3.04
C ALA A 168 8.66 8.87 -3.79
N VAL A 169 9.56 8.66 -4.75
CA VAL A 169 9.66 7.40 -5.49
C VAL A 169 10.71 6.52 -4.82
N ALA A 170 10.37 5.26 -4.58
CA ALA A 170 11.25 4.31 -3.95
C ALA A 170 12.18 3.60 -4.96
N THR A 171 13.33 3.15 -4.45
CA THR A 171 14.19 2.17 -5.13
C THR A 171 13.63 0.76 -4.89
N LEU A 172 13.64 -0.09 -5.93
CA LEU A 172 13.13 -1.46 -5.87
C LEU A 172 14.25 -2.48 -6.04
N LEU A 173 14.24 -3.51 -5.21
CA LEU A 173 15.15 -4.65 -5.22
C LEU A 173 14.37 -5.96 -5.36
N GLU A 174 14.95 -6.95 -6.04
CA GLU A 174 14.41 -8.32 -6.11
C GLU A 174 15.52 -9.37 -6.09
N LEU A 175 15.16 -10.60 -5.71
CA LEU A 175 16.04 -11.76 -5.89
C LEU A 175 16.00 -12.25 -7.34
N PRO A 176 17.03 -12.97 -7.81
CA PRO A 176 17.03 -13.61 -9.12
C PRO A 176 15.83 -14.57 -9.29
N GLY A 177 15.39 -14.75 -10.53
CA GLY A 177 14.29 -15.67 -10.85
C GLY A 177 12.88 -15.09 -10.65
N ARG A 178 12.75 -13.80 -10.28
CA ARG A 178 11.46 -13.07 -10.16
C ARG A 178 10.46 -13.81 -9.27
N PRO A 179 10.73 -13.91 -7.96
CA PRO A 179 9.95 -14.73 -7.03
C PRO A 179 8.51 -14.23 -6.79
N GLY A 180 8.08 -13.14 -7.43
CA GLY A 180 6.75 -12.55 -7.24
C GLY A 180 6.68 -11.59 -6.04
N TRP A 181 7.83 -11.29 -5.44
CA TRP A 181 7.98 -10.32 -4.38
C TRP A 181 9.37 -9.67 -4.43
N GLY A 182 9.51 -8.56 -3.73
CA GLY A 182 10.80 -7.90 -3.51
C GLY A 182 10.69 -6.80 -2.46
N VAL A 183 11.71 -5.98 -2.39
CA VAL A 183 11.85 -4.94 -1.36
C VAL A 183 11.88 -3.57 -2.02
N TRP A 184 11.32 -2.59 -1.34
CA TRP A 184 11.45 -1.19 -1.72
C TRP A 184 12.02 -0.37 -0.56
N TYR A 185 12.71 0.72 -0.88
CA TYR A 185 13.15 1.71 0.11
C TYR A 185 13.22 3.13 -0.44
N ALA A 186 13.03 4.13 0.42
CA ALA A 186 13.11 5.54 0.10
C ALA A 186 13.57 6.37 1.32
N HIS A 187 14.16 7.53 1.05
CA HIS A 187 14.41 8.56 2.06
C HIS A 187 13.49 9.75 1.81
N THR A 188 12.88 10.24 2.87
CA THR A 188 12.12 11.48 2.85
C THR A 188 12.78 12.55 3.72
N GLY A 189 12.61 13.80 3.33
CA GLY A 189 13.03 14.95 4.12
C GLY A 189 12.04 15.29 5.24
N PRO A 190 12.36 16.29 6.06
CA PRO A 190 11.42 16.87 7.02
C PRO A 190 10.09 17.26 6.36
N GLY A 191 8.99 17.12 7.10
CA GLY A 191 7.66 17.55 6.62
C GLY A 191 7.04 16.64 5.56
N MET A 192 7.52 15.42 5.35
CA MET A 192 6.75 14.40 4.64
C MET A 192 5.60 13.83 5.49
N GLY A 193 5.72 13.82 6.82
CA GLY A 193 4.65 13.36 7.70
C GLY A 193 4.29 11.89 7.51
N GLU A 194 3.03 11.56 7.77
CA GLU A 194 2.48 10.24 7.47
C GLU A 194 2.22 10.10 5.96
N VAL A 195 2.40 8.89 5.43
CA VAL A 195 2.41 8.63 3.98
C VAL A 195 1.59 7.39 3.64
N SER A 196 0.84 7.46 2.54
CA SER A 196 0.34 6.27 1.86
C SER A 196 1.45 5.69 0.99
N THR A 197 1.31 4.41 0.65
CA THR A 197 2.24 3.71 -0.23
C THR A 197 1.47 3.05 -1.36
N SER A 198 1.78 3.40 -2.60
CA SER A 198 1.13 2.87 -3.80
C SER A 198 2.12 2.04 -4.62
N LEU A 199 1.71 0.83 -5.02
CA LEU A 199 2.44 -0.06 -5.90
C LEU A 199 1.84 0.00 -7.31
N TYR A 200 2.67 0.27 -8.31
CA TYR A 200 2.29 0.29 -9.71
C TYR A 200 3.02 -0.78 -10.50
N ASP A 201 2.40 -1.23 -11.59
CA ASP A 201 3.08 -2.04 -12.60
C ASP A 201 4.00 -1.19 -13.50
N ARG A 202 4.68 -1.85 -14.44
CA ARG A 202 5.57 -1.18 -15.41
C ARG A 202 4.86 -0.26 -16.41
N ALA A 203 3.56 -0.44 -16.61
CA ALA A 203 2.73 0.42 -17.45
C ALA A 203 2.12 1.60 -16.65
N GLY A 204 2.33 1.64 -15.34
CA GLY A 204 1.79 2.67 -14.45
C GLY A 204 0.39 2.38 -13.92
N LYS A 205 -0.16 1.16 -14.11
CA LYS A 205 -1.41 0.74 -13.50
C LYS A 205 -1.21 0.53 -12.00
N LEU A 206 -2.12 1.04 -11.17
CA LEU A 206 -2.13 0.77 -9.74
C LEU A 206 -2.44 -0.72 -9.49
N LEU A 207 -1.56 -1.40 -8.76
CA LEU A 207 -1.71 -2.79 -8.36
C LEU A 207 -2.21 -2.94 -6.93
N SER A 208 -1.72 -2.09 -6.02
CA SER A 208 -2.08 -2.13 -4.61
C SER A 208 -1.79 -0.78 -3.96
N GLU A 209 -2.53 -0.45 -2.91
CA GLU A 209 -2.33 0.76 -2.11
C GLU A 209 -2.48 0.43 -0.63
N LEU A 210 -1.54 0.93 0.16
CA LEU A 210 -1.64 1.00 1.60
C LEU A 210 -1.92 2.47 1.96
N SER A 211 -3.18 2.74 2.31
CA SER A 211 -3.65 4.08 2.67
C SER A 211 -3.08 4.54 4.01
N LEU A 212 -2.98 5.86 4.20
CA LEU A 212 -2.96 6.41 5.56
C LEU A 212 -4.22 5.92 6.27
N LEU A 213 -4.08 5.40 7.48
CA LEU A 213 -5.25 5.26 8.32
C LEU A 213 -5.72 6.68 8.65
N PRO A 214 -7.03 6.99 8.58
CA PRO A 214 -7.51 8.26 9.08
C PRO A 214 -7.06 8.35 10.54
N GLY A 215 -6.28 9.39 10.86
CA GLY A 215 -5.86 9.67 12.22
C GLY A 215 -7.11 9.64 13.08
N GLY A 216 -7.18 8.71 14.03
CA GLY A 216 -8.29 8.63 14.94
C GLY A 216 -8.38 9.97 15.66
N ASP A 217 -9.43 10.75 15.35
CA ASP A 217 -9.80 11.90 16.14
C ASP A 217 -9.90 11.41 17.58
N THR A 218 -8.91 11.78 18.37
CA THR A 218 -8.88 11.50 19.79
C THR A 218 -9.69 12.64 20.41
N PRO A 219 -10.85 12.36 21.04
CA PRO A 219 -11.63 13.38 21.72
C PRO A 219 -10.87 13.99 22.91
#